data_AF-A0A174EWU4-F1
#
_entry.id   AF-A0A174EWU4-F1
#
_cell.length_a   1.000
_cell.length_b   1.000
_cell.length_c   1.000
_cell.angle_alpha   90.00
_cell.angle_beta   90.00
_cell.angle_gamma   90.00
#
_symmetry.space_group_name_H-M   'P 1'
#
loop_
_entity.id
_entity.type
_entity.pdbx_description
1 polymer ?
#
loop_
_entity_poly.entity_id
_entity_poly.type
_entity_poly.pdbx_seq_one_letter_code
_entity_poly.pdbx_strand_id
1 'polypeptide(L)'
;MAYGLMPSQAASSPDAKQMYINGHFCYADKFGILTNGLGIVRDIVFFDDDFKAAHPELPVEKKSDSSDEDKTISDSAALKPVLSDFFSAHPDFHPNTFLGDAAFDSADIYGFLKNEFGYQKVLLPYNPRNESSLKKVGYNEYGYPTCPNDPLLAMKYCGVTKEEGRSDRIKWRCPKVHMKNGHWICECEHPCSTAKKGRTTYTYENMDFRMFPGIQRNTPEWDALYKIRTSIERAINHFKINMCIAGKHTRNHATTKADVFLAGIASQLTVIVAFRMNCPEYIRSLKPLVA
;
A
#
# COMPACT_ATOMS: atom_id res chain seq x y z
N MET A 1 -17.25 -19.35 9.76
CA MET A 1 -17.45 -20.81 9.93
C MET A 1 -17.04 -21.61 8.69
N ALA A 2 -17.44 -21.25 7.46
CA ALA A 2 -17.02 -21.99 6.24
C ALA A 2 -15.52 -21.90 5.94
N TYR A 3 -14.88 -20.74 6.16
CA TYR A 3 -13.48 -20.51 5.81
C TYR A 3 -12.49 -21.41 6.58
N GLY A 4 -12.65 -21.54 7.90
CA GLY A 4 -11.80 -22.41 8.73
C GLY A 4 -11.86 -23.89 8.33
N LEU A 5 -13.01 -24.34 7.77
CA LEU A 5 -13.23 -25.73 7.34
C LEU A 5 -12.60 -26.05 5.97
N MET A 6 -12.23 -25.04 5.17
CA MET A 6 -11.60 -25.27 3.88
C MET A 6 -10.13 -25.71 4.06
N PRO A 7 -9.60 -26.63 3.23
CA PRO A 7 -8.17 -26.96 3.22
C PRO A 7 -7.31 -25.71 3.00
N SER A 8 -6.09 -25.67 3.54
CA SER A 8 -5.17 -24.53 3.37
C SER A 8 -4.59 -24.39 1.95
N GLN A 9 -4.71 -25.45 1.14
CA GLN A 9 -4.22 -25.53 -0.23
C GLN A 9 -5.21 -26.26 -1.13
N ALA A 10 -5.16 -25.99 -2.43
CA ALA A 10 -6.02 -26.68 -3.38
C ALA A 10 -5.59 -28.14 -3.56
N ALA A 11 -6.57 -29.05 -3.66
CA ALA A 11 -6.29 -30.47 -3.94
C ALA A 11 -5.56 -30.69 -5.29
N SER A 12 -5.79 -29.80 -6.26
CA SER A 12 -5.18 -29.88 -7.60
C SER A 12 -3.82 -29.20 -7.70
N SER A 13 -3.44 -28.36 -6.73
CA SER A 13 -2.16 -27.65 -6.71
C SER A 13 -1.84 -27.23 -5.26
N PRO A 14 -0.84 -27.86 -4.60
CA PRO A 14 -0.48 -27.52 -3.22
C PRO A 14 0.12 -26.10 -3.10
N ASP A 15 0.60 -25.54 -4.20
CA ASP A 15 1.16 -24.18 -4.24
C ASP A 15 0.07 -23.11 -4.18
N ALA A 16 -1.12 -23.39 -4.72
CA ALA A 16 -2.26 -22.48 -4.66
C ALA A 16 -2.84 -22.46 -3.25
N LYS A 17 -2.61 -21.35 -2.53
CA LYS A 17 -3.01 -21.19 -1.14
C LYS A 17 -4.42 -20.66 -1.01
N GLN A 18 -5.10 -21.05 0.07
CA GLN A 18 -6.40 -20.51 0.44
C GLN A 18 -6.30 -19.01 0.72
N MET A 19 -7.24 -18.23 0.19
CA MET A 19 -7.26 -16.77 0.32
C MET A 19 -8.70 -16.23 0.37
N TYR A 20 -8.87 -15.09 1.04
CA TYR A 20 -10.06 -14.26 0.95
C TYR A 20 -9.78 -12.96 0.22
N ILE A 21 -10.20 -12.87 -1.05
CA ILE A 21 -9.91 -11.74 -1.93
C ILE A 21 -11.22 -11.11 -2.38
N ASN A 22 -11.38 -9.81 -2.16
CA ASN A 22 -12.53 -9.02 -2.64
C ASN A 22 -13.91 -9.63 -2.32
N GLY A 23 -14.06 -10.23 -1.14
CA GLY A 23 -15.33 -10.84 -0.73
C GLY A 23 -15.49 -12.32 -1.10
N HIS A 24 -14.50 -12.93 -1.77
CA HIS A 24 -14.56 -14.29 -2.29
C HIS A 24 -13.50 -15.19 -1.66
N PHE A 25 -13.91 -16.42 -1.32
CA PHE A 25 -12.99 -17.50 -0.97
C PHE A 25 -12.41 -18.12 -2.24
N CYS A 26 -11.09 -18.24 -2.31
CA CYS A 26 -10.42 -18.83 -3.46
C CYS A 26 -9.12 -19.54 -3.07
N TYR A 27 -8.60 -20.33 -4.00
CA TYR A 27 -7.21 -20.80 -3.97
C TYR A 27 -6.47 -20.13 -5.11
N ALA A 28 -5.38 -19.42 -4.82
CA ALA A 28 -4.71 -18.63 -5.84
C ALA A 28 -3.19 -18.61 -5.66
N ASP A 29 -2.50 -18.46 -6.79
CA ASP A 29 -1.14 -17.96 -6.84
C ASP A 29 -1.21 -16.42 -6.85
N LYS A 30 -0.45 -15.75 -5.99
CA LYS A 30 -0.39 -14.29 -5.92
C LYS A 30 0.95 -13.80 -6.48
N PHE A 31 0.90 -12.72 -7.25
CA PHE A 31 2.07 -12.04 -7.78
C PHE A 31 1.82 -10.53 -7.86
N GLY A 32 2.89 -9.75 -7.79
CA GLY A 32 2.92 -8.31 -8.03
C GLY A 32 3.51 -7.97 -9.41
N ILE A 33 3.07 -6.85 -9.98
CA ILE A 33 3.65 -6.26 -11.18
C ILE A 33 4.11 -4.84 -10.82
N LEU A 34 5.37 -4.52 -11.10
CA LEU A 34 5.88 -3.16 -11.06
C LEU A 34 5.83 -2.55 -12.46
N THR A 35 5.34 -1.32 -12.60
CA THR A 35 5.32 -0.60 -13.88
C THR A 35 5.89 0.79 -13.74
N ASN A 36 6.39 1.37 -14.85
CA ASN A 36 6.68 2.81 -14.89
C ASN A 36 5.42 3.63 -15.21
N GLY A 37 5.55 4.97 -15.27
CA GLY A 37 4.43 5.87 -15.61
C GLY A 37 3.80 5.67 -17.00
N LEU A 38 4.40 4.88 -17.88
CA LEU A 38 3.81 4.52 -19.18
C LEU A 38 3.03 3.19 -19.10
N GLY A 39 3.01 2.52 -17.95
CA GLY A 39 2.45 1.18 -17.80
C GLY A 39 3.32 0.09 -18.45
N ILE A 40 4.60 0.37 -18.69
CA ILE A 40 5.58 -0.64 -19.14
C ILE A 40 6.01 -1.44 -17.91
N VAL A 41 5.90 -2.76 -18.00
CA VAL A 41 6.30 -3.66 -16.91
C VAL A 41 7.80 -3.54 -16.67
N ARG A 42 8.18 -3.44 -15.40
CA ARG A 42 9.58 -3.36 -14.94
C ARG A 42 9.97 -4.58 -14.12
N ASP A 43 9.01 -5.15 -13.40
CA ASP A 43 9.24 -6.36 -12.64
C ASP A 43 7.95 -7.16 -12.45
N ILE A 44 8.10 -8.47 -12.24
CA ILE A 44 7.03 -9.43 -11.93
C ILE A 44 7.54 -10.31 -10.79
N VAL A 45 6.88 -10.23 -9.64
CA VAL A 45 7.32 -10.92 -8.41
C VAL A 45 6.22 -11.85 -7.93
N PHE A 46 6.51 -13.14 -7.76
CA PHE A 46 5.58 -14.09 -7.19
C PHE A 46 5.69 -14.11 -5.67
N PHE A 47 4.56 -14.09 -4.97
CA PHE A 47 4.51 -14.12 -3.50
C PHE A 47 4.39 -15.56 -2.98
N ASP A 48 5.27 -16.41 -3.50
CA ASP A 48 5.36 -17.84 -3.22
C ASP A 48 6.26 -18.13 -2.00
N ASP A 49 6.58 -19.40 -1.78
CA ASP A 49 7.38 -19.82 -0.63
C ASP A 49 8.87 -19.41 -0.77
N ASP A 50 9.39 -19.26 -2.00
CA ASP A 50 10.76 -18.76 -2.24
C ASP A 50 10.85 -17.29 -1.85
N PHE A 51 9.86 -16.48 -2.24
CA PHE A 51 9.78 -15.07 -1.85
C PHE A 51 9.64 -14.91 -0.33
N LYS A 52 8.83 -15.73 0.33
CA LYS A 52 8.71 -15.73 1.80
C LYS A 52 10.00 -16.15 2.48
N ALA A 53 10.75 -17.10 1.90
CA ALA A 53 12.03 -17.52 2.44
C ALA A 53 13.11 -16.43 2.29
N ALA A 54 13.07 -15.65 1.21
CA ALA A 54 13.96 -14.51 0.98
C ALA A 54 13.65 -13.32 1.91
N HIS A 55 12.39 -13.14 2.31
CA HIS A 55 11.90 -12.02 3.12
C HIS A 55 11.24 -12.51 4.43
N PRO A 56 12.02 -13.07 5.38
CA PRO A 56 11.49 -13.66 6.61
C PRO A 56 10.87 -12.65 7.58
N GLU A 57 11.10 -11.35 7.37
CA GLU A 57 10.46 -10.26 8.10
C GLU A 57 8.99 -10.06 7.72
N LEU A 58 8.55 -10.60 6.57
CA LEU A 58 7.15 -10.59 6.20
C LEU A 58 6.36 -11.45 7.19
N PRO A 59 5.23 -10.95 7.73
CA PRO A 59 4.42 -11.74 8.63
C PRO A 59 3.90 -12.98 7.89
N VAL A 60 4.33 -14.16 8.34
CA VAL A 60 3.73 -15.43 7.93
C VAL A 60 2.38 -15.51 8.63
N GLU A 61 1.33 -15.00 7.99
CA GLU A 61 -0.03 -15.14 8.49
C GLU A 61 -0.35 -16.64 8.57
N LYS A 62 -0.37 -17.15 9.81
CA LYS A 62 -0.83 -18.50 10.11
C LYS A 62 -2.34 -18.51 9.96
N LYS A 63 -2.86 -19.59 9.38
CA LYS A 63 -4.28 -19.83 9.21
C LYS A 63 -5.04 -19.49 10.51
N SER A 64 -5.78 -18.40 10.47
CA SER A 64 -6.72 -17.99 11.51
C SER A 64 -8.11 -18.54 11.14
N ASP A 65 -8.99 -18.68 12.14
CA ASP A 65 -10.40 -19.00 11.86
C ASP A 65 -11.17 -17.82 11.22
N SER A 66 -10.48 -16.69 10.99
CA SER A 66 -11.00 -15.42 10.50
C SER A 66 -10.60 -15.19 9.05
N SER A 67 -11.59 -15.09 8.15
CA SER A 67 -11.34 -14.77 6.74
C SER A 67 -10.73 -13.39 6.52
N ASP A 68 -10.83 -12.49 7.50
CA ASP A 68 -10.26 -11.14 7.41
C ASP A 68 -8.76 -11.11 7.72
N GLU A 69 -8.25 -12.10 8.45
CA GLU A 69 -6.87 -12.22 8.93
C GLU A 69 -5.99 -13.11 8.05
N ASP A 70 -6.56 -13.92 7.15
CA ASP A 70 -5.81 -14.79 6.22
C ASP A 70 -5.78 -14.20 4.80
N LYS A 71 -5.10 -13.07 4.63
CA LYS A 71 -4.73 -12.55 3.32
C LYS A 71 -3.24 -12.73 3.19
N THR A 72 -2.80 -13.80 2.51
CA THR A 72 -1.38 -13.97 2.14
C THR A 72 -0.75 -12.61 1.82
N ILE A 73 0.46 -12.32 2.33
CA ILE A 73 1.24 -11.09 2.13
C ILE A 73 0.42 -9.95 1.51
N SER A 74 -0.14 -9.07 2.35
CA SER A 74 -0.88 -7.89 1.89
C SER A 74 -0.05 -7.02 0.94
N ASP A 75 -0.71 -6.27 0.06
CA ASP A 75 -0.01 -5.44 -0.94
C ASP A 75 0.90 -4.41 -0.25
N SER A 76 0.43 -3.81 0.84
CA SER A 76 1.20 -2.88 1.67
C SER A 76 2.42 -3.53 2.33
N ALA A 77 2.31 -4.79 2.76
CA ALA A 77 3.43 -5.54 3.34
C ALA A 77 4.46 -5.95 2.27
N ALA A 78 4.00 -6.36 1.08
CA ALA A 78 4.88 -6.76 -0.02
C ALA A 78 5.68 -5.60 -0.62
N LEU A 79 5.20 -4.35 -0.49
CA LEU A 79 5.75 -3.20 -1.20
C LEU A 79 7.25 -2.99 -0.94
N LYS A 80 7.67 -3.02 0.33
CA LYS A 80 9.09 -2.77 0.68
C LYS A 80 10.00 -3.88 0.13
N PRO A 81 9.75 -5.18 0.39
CA PRO A 81 10.52 -6.27 -0.22
C PRO A 81 10.61 -6.19 -1.75
N VAL A 82 9.47 -5.97 -2.42
CA VAL A 82 9.44 -5.85 -3.90
C VAL A 82 10.32 -4.71 -4.40
N LEU A 83 10.27 -3.54 -3.76
CA LEU A 83 11.12 -2.41 -4.15
C LEU A 83 12.59 -2.65 -3.80
N SER A 84 12.88 -3.25 -2.64
CA SER A 84 14.25 -3.58 -2.23
C SER A 84 14.91 -4.52 -3.23
N ASP A 85 14.24 -5.59 -3.63
CA ASP A 85 14.75 -6.55 -4.62
C ASP A 85 14.97 -5.88 -5.97
N PHE A 86 13.97 -5.11 -6.42
CA PHE A 86 14.03 -4.41 -7.70
C PHE A 86 15.21 -3.41 -7.77
N PHE A 87 15.40 -2.58 -6.75
CA PHE A 87 16.51 -1.63 -6.72
C PHE A 87 17.86 -2.29 -6.50
N SER A 88 17.90 -3.44 -5.81
CA SER A 88 19.13 -4.23 -5.69
C SER A 88 19.55 -4.83 -7.04
N ALA A 89 18.57 -5.29 -7.83
CA ALA A 89 18.81 -5.78 -9.19
C ALA A 89 19.10 -4.65 -10.21
N HIS A 90 18.64 -3.43 -9.93
CA HIS A 90 18.75 -2.28 -10.81
C HIS A 90 19.29 -1.03 -10.07
N PRO A 91 20.57 -1.05 -9.64
CA PRO A 91 21.12 -0.02 -8.75
C PRO A 91 21.16 1.37 -9.37
N ASP A 92 21.21 1.48 -10.71
CA ASP A 92 21.22 2.78 -11.41
C ASP A 92 19.81 3.36 -11.65
N PHE A 93 18.74 2.62 -11.29
CA PHE A 93 17.37 3.04 -11.52
C PHE A 93 16.84 3.85 -10.33
N HIS A 94 16.77 5.17 -10.49
CA HIS A 94 16.36 6.09 -9.42
C HIS A 94 15.11 6.90 -9.80
N PRO A 95 13.90 6.36 -9.56
CA PRO A 95 12.66 7.09 -9.81
C PRO A 95 12.45 8.18 -8.75
N ASN A 96 11.91 9.32 -9.17
CA ASN A 96 11.63 10.45 -8.27
C ASN A 96 10.20 10.44 -7.71
N THR A 97 9.28 9.72 -8.36
CA THR A 97 7.84 9.80 -8.10
C THR A 97 7.24 8.42 -7.93
N PHE A 98 6.56 8.20 -6.80
CA PHE A 98 5.80 6.99 -6.51
C PHE A 98 4.30 7.25 -6.66
N LEU A 99 3.58 6.35 -7.33
CA LEU A 99 2.12 6.39 -7.49
C LEU A 99 1.53 5.10 -6.90
N GLY A 100 0.57 5.23 -5.98
CA GLY A 100 -0.10 4.07 -5.38
C GLY A 100 -1.57 4.36 -5.04
N ASP A 101 -2.30 3.33 -4.67
CA ASP A 101 -3.65 3.51 -4.13
C ASP A 101 -3.64 3.90 -2.65
N ALA A 102 -4.84 4.10 -2.09
CA ALA A 102 -5.00 4.49 -0.70
C ALA A 102 -4.68 3.35 0.30
N ALA A 103 -4.51 2.10 -0.14
CA ALA A 103 -4.11 1.00 0.74
C ALA A 103 -2.65 1.14 1.20
N PHE A 104 -1.82 1.87 0.45
CA PHE A 104 -0.45 2.19 0.82
C PHE A 104 -0.32 3.40 1.76
N ASP A 105 -1.41 4.07 2.15
CA ASP A 105 -1.38 5.24 3.03
C ASP A 105 -1.07 4.86 4.49
N SER A 106 0.21 4.66 4.80
CA SER A 106 0.72 4.40 6.14
C SER A 106 2.01 5.16 6.42
N ALA A 107 2.27 5.49 7.70
CA ALA A 107 3.47 6.25 8.10
C ALA A 107 4.77 5.53 7.69
N ASP A 108 4.85 4.21 7.89
CA ASP A 108 6.01 3.40 7.52
C ASP A 108 6.29 3.45 6.01
N ILE A 109 5.23 3.39 5.19
CA ILE A 109 5.37 3.44 3.73
C ILE A 109 5.94 4.79 3.27
N TYR A 110 5.42 5.90 3.79
CA TYR A 110 6.02 7.21 3.51
C TYR A 110 7.48 7.29 3.98
N GLY A 111 7.79 6.68 5.13
CA GLY A 111 9.13 6.64 5.70
C GLY A 111 10.12 5.95 4.78
N PHE A 112 9.89 4.68 4.43
CA PHE A 112 10.85 3.96 3.59
C PHE A 112 10.88 4.48 2.14
N LEU A 113 9.74 4.93 1.59
CA LEU A 113 9.74 5.50 0.23
C LEU A 113 10.64 6.76 0.16
N LYS A 114 10.57 7.63 1.17
CA LYS A 114 11.38 8.84 1.23
C LYS A 114 12.83 8.56 1.60
N ASN A 115 13.03 7.87 2.73
CA ASN A 115 14.33 7.82 3.41
C ASN A 115 15.22 6.69 2.88
N GLU A 116 14.63 5.58 2.43
CA GLU A 116 15.39 4.42 1.94
C GLU A 116 15.44 4.40 0.41
N PHE A 117 14.32 4.68 -0.27
CA PHE A 117 14.25 4.64 -1.74
C PHE A 117 14.38 6.01 -2.42
N GLY A 118 14.48 7.11 -1.66
CA GLY A 118 14.79 8.44 -2.19
C GLY A 118 13.68 9.10 -3.01
N TYR A 119 12.44 8.65 -2.91
CA TYR A 119 11.32 9.26 -3.63
C TYR A 119 11.08 10.70 -3.15
N GLN A 120 11.05 11.63 -4.09
CA GLN A 120 10.79 13.05 -3.82
C GLN A 120 9.29 13.35 -3.79
N LYS A 121 8.50 12.67 -4.63
CA LYS A 121 7.04 12.82 -4.71
C LYS A 121 6.36 11.47 -4.42
N VAL A 122 5.41 11.45 -3.48
CA VAL A 122 4.63 10.24 -3.14
C VAL A 122 3.14 10.53 -3.25
N LEU A 123 2.53 10.05 -4.33
CA LEU A 123 1.11 10.29 -4.60
C LEU A 123 0.26 9.13 -4.11
N LEU A 124 -0.09 9.18 -2.83
CA LEU A 124 -1.06 8.28 -2.20
C LEU A 124 -2.25 9.11 -1.69
N PRO A 125 -3.49 8.80 -2.12
CA PRO A 125 -4.68 9.36 -1.51
C PRO A 125 -4.77 8.93 -0.05
N TYR A 126 -5.39 9.76 0.79
CA TYR A 126 -5.68 9.34 2.16
C TYR A 126 -6.64 8.16 2.17
N ASN A 127 -6.37 7.21 3.05
CA ASN A 127 -7.27 6.07 3.26
C ASN A 127 -8.51 6.53 4.04
N PRO A 128 -9.72 6.52 3.44
CA PRO A 128 -10.93 6.97 4.11
C PRO A 128 -11.28 6.10 5.32
N ARG A 129 -10.80 4.85 5.37
CA ARG A 129 -10.99 3.95 6.53
C ARG A 129 -10.25 4.44 7.77
N ASN A 130 -9.22 5.27 7.59
CA ASN A 130 -8.43 5.86 8.67
C ASN A 130 -8.94 7.25 9.09
N GLU A 131 -10.04 7.75 8.51
CA GLU A 131 -10.59 9.05 8.86
C GLU A 131 -11.40 8.98 10.16
N SER A 132 -11.07 9.89 11.08
CA SER A 132 -11.83 10.09 12.31
C SER A 132 -12.87 11.17 12.09
N SER A 133 -14.09 10.95 12.60
CA SER A 133 -15.16 11.97 12.66
C SER A 133 -14.85 13.13 13.63
N LEU A 134 -13.76 13.04 14.40
CA LEU A 134 -13.38 14.06 15.37
C LEU A 134 -12.66 15.24 14.68
N LYS A 135 -12.97 16.47 15.13
CA LYS A 135 -12.32 17.71 14.66
C LYS A 135 -10.80 17.59 14.65
N LYS A 136 -10.14 17.95 13.53
CA LYS A 136 -8.67 17.93 13.42
C LYS A 136 -8.04 18.85 14.47
N VAL A 137 -6.89 18.43 14.99
CA VAL A 137 -6.10 19.24 15.94
C VAL A 137 -5.32 20.30 15.17
N GLY A 138 -5.05 21.43 15.83
CA GLY A 138 -4.05 22.38 15.37
C GLY A 138 -2.65 21.97 15.84
N TYR A 139 -1.66 22.77 15.48
CA TYR A 139 -0.28 22.63 15.93
C TYR A 139 0.26 24.01 16.30
N ASN A 140 1.02 24.11 17.39
CA ASN A 140 1.71 25.35 17.76
C ASN A 140 3.05 25.49 17.00
N GLU A 141 3.81 26.55 17.30
CA GLU A 141 5.11 26.85 16.66
C GLU A 141 6.17 25.75 16.84
N TYR A 142 6.04 24.90 17.86
CA TYR A 142 6.92 23.76 18.11
C TYR A 142 6.42 22.45 17.49
N GLY A 143 5.29 22.48 16.77
CA GLY A 143 4.65 21.27 16.23
C GLY A 143 3.94 20.42 17.29
N TYR A 144 3.65 20.97 18.47
CA TYR A 144 2.84 20.27 19.47
C TYR A 144 1.36 20.40 19.12
N PRO A 145 0.58 19.30 19.16
CA PRO A 145 -0.84 19.38 18.90
C PRO A 145 -1.55 20.31 19.88
N THR A 146 -2.53 21.07 19.39
CA THR A 146 -3.35 21.99 20.19
C THR A 146 -4.82 21.56 20.18
N CYS A 147 -5.59 22.02 21.17
CA CYS A 147 -7.01 21.70 21.27
C CYS A 147 -7.77 22.21 20.02
N PRO A 148 -8.61 21.37 19.38
CA PRO A 148 -9.43 21.80 18.24
C PRO A 148 -10.41 22.95 18.53
N ASN A 149 -10.77 23.15 19.80
CA ASN A 149 -11.66 24.23 20.24
C ASN A 149 -10.90 25.42 20.85
N ASP A 150 -9.58 25.30 21.07
CA ASP A 150 -8.74 26.35 21.68
C ASP A 150 -7.29 26.20 21.19
N PRO A 151 -6.90 26.93 20.13
CA PRO A 151 -5.56 26.83 19.54
C PRO A 151 -4.41 27.21 20.49
N LEU A 152 -4.67 27.97 21.55
CA LEU A 152 -3.65 28.34 22.55
C LEU A 152 -3.37 27.21 23.54
N LEU A 153 -4.28 26.23 23.64
CA LEU A 153 -4.17 25.13 24.58
C LEU A 153 -3.39 23.95 23.98
N ALA A 154 -2.08 23.92 24.24
CA ALA A 154 -1.20 22.82 23.86
C ALA A 154 -1.57 21.50 24.58
N MET A 155 -1.55 20.39 23.84
CA MET A 155 -1.80 19.05 24.38
C MET A 155 -0.58 18.54 25.16
N LYS A 156 -0.81 17.73 26.19
CA LYS A 156 0.23 17.19 27.07
C LYS A 156 0.82 15.91 26.48
N TYR A 157 2.16 15.85 26.41
CA TYR A 157 2.90 14.63 26.07
C TYR A 157 2.59 13.50 27.07
N CYS A 158 2.33 12.29 26.56
CA CYS A 158 1.89 11.15 27.34
C CYS A 158 2.62 9.85 27.01
N GLY A 159 3.84 9.95 26.48
CA GLY A 159 4.68 8.81 26.16
C GLY A 159 4.60 8.36 24.70
N VAL A 160 5.43 7.37 24.37
CA VAL A 160 5.42 6.68 23.08
C VAL A 160 4.49 5.49 23.16
N THR A 161 3.62 5.34 22.17
CA THR A 161 2.75 4.18 21.98
C THR A 161 3.40 3.25 20.98
N LYS A 162 3.71 2.04 21.43
CA LYS A 162 4.20 0.93 20.61
C LYS A 162 3.10 -0.12 20.54
N GLU A 163 2.58 -0.35 19.36
CA GLU A 163 1.51 -1.33 19.10
C GLU A 163 2.03 -2.28 18.02
N GLU A 164 1.85 -3.58 18.21
CA GLU A 164 2.24 -4.58 17.21
C GLU A 164 1.54 -4.29 15.86
N GLY A 165 2.30 -4.35 14.77
CA GLY A 165 1.82 -4.04 13.42
C GLY A 165 1.56 -2.56 13.14
N ARG A 166 2.04 -1.63 13.98
CA ARG A 166 1.91 -0.17 13.75
C ARG A 166 3.18 0.59 14.09
N SER A 167 3.44 1.65 13.33
CA SER A 167 4.50 2.60 13.64
C SER A 167 4.40 3.17 15.05
N ASP A 168 5.57 3.36 15.66
CA ASP A 168 5.72 4.07 16.92
C ASP A 168 5.12 5.48 16.80
N ARG A 169 4.31 5.86 17.80
CA ARG A 169 3.57 7.12 17.81
C ARG A 169 3.72 7.84 19.14
N ILE A 170 4.05 9.12 19.10
CA ILE A 170 4.02 9.97 20.29
C ILE A 170 2.57 10.29 20.61
N LYS A 171 2.15 10.00 21.85
CA LYS A 171 0.78 10.20 22.32
C LYS A 171 0.63 11.54 23.01
N TRP A 172 -0.42 12.26 22.63
CA TRP A 172 -0.78 13.56 23.20
C TRP A 172 -2.20 13.49 23.77
N ARG A 173 -2.42 14.05 24.96
CA ARG A 173 -3.74 14.12 25.59
C ARG A 173 -4.13 15.53 25.96
N CYS A 174 -5.44 15.76 26.08
CA CYS A 174 -5.98 17.01 26.61
C CYS A 174 -5.32 17.36 27.96
N PRO A 175 -4.83 18.60 28.14
CA PRO A 175 -4.14 19.00 29.37
C PRO A 175 -5.10 19.16 30.56
N LYS A 176 -6.39 19.39 30.31
CA LYS A 176 -7.45 19.50 31.33
C LYS A 176 -8.00 18.13 31.79
N VAL A 177 -7.25 17.06 31.55
CA VAL A 177 -7.62 15.70 31.97
C VAL A 177 -6.68 15.24 33.07
N HIS A 178 -7.26 14.76 34.17
CA HIS A 178 -6.53 14.17 35.28
C HIS A 178 -7.27 12.93 35.80
N MET A 179 -6.60 12.17 36.67
CA MET A 179 -7.17 10.98 37.29
C MET A 179 -7.51 11.27 38.75
N LYS A 180 -8.76 11.00 39.14
CA LYS A 180 -9.24 11.16 40.53
C LYS A 180 -9.97 9.89 40.91
N ASN A 181 -9.57 9.26 42.02
CA ASN A 181 -10.15 8.01 42.53
C ASN A 181 -10.19 6.88 41.46
N GLY A 182 -9.15 6.76 40.63
CA GLY A 182 -9.09 5.77 39.55
C GLY A 182 -9.94 6.08 38.31
N HIS A 183 -10.67 7.20 38.29
CA HIS A 183 -11.46 7.63 37.15
C HIS A 183 -10.84 8.83 36.43
N TRP A 184 -10.88 8.81 35.09
CA TRP A 184 -10.49 9.95 34.26
C TRP A 184 -11.57 11.03 34.33
N ILE A 185 -11.16 12.25 34.66
CA ILE A 185 -12.01 13.44 34.69
C ILE A 185 -11.46 14.45 33.69
N CYS A 186 -12.35 15.02 32.86
CA CYS A 186 -12.04 16.08 31.91
C CYS A 186 -12.71 17.37 32.35
N GLU A 187 -11.94 18.39 32.71
CA GLU A 187 -12.42 19.69 33.23
C GLU A 187 -12.68 20.73 32.11
N CYS A 188 -12.85 20.28 30.87
CA CYS A 188 -13.24 21.16 29.79
C CYS A 188 -14.72 21.53 29.93
N GLU A 189 -15.04 22.81 30.06
CA GLU A 189 -16.41 23.34 30.02
C GLU A 189 -17.11 23.02 28.68
N HIS A 190 -16.39 23.16 27.57
CA HIS A 190 -16.85 22.81 26.23
C HIS A 190 -15.90 21.76 25.59
N PRO A 191 -16.05 20.47 25.96
CA PRO A 191 -15.11 19.44 25.55
C PRO A 191 -15.11 19.23 24.04
N CYS A 192 -13.91 19.11 23.46
CA CYS A 192 -13.72 18.86 22.02
C CYS A 192 -13.83 17.37 21.62
N SER A 193 -14.11 16.49 22.58
CA SER A 193 -14.23 15.04 22.43
C SER A 193 -15.22 14.52 23.47
N THR A 194 -16.01 13.51 23.12
CA THR A 194 -16.93 12.83 24.05
C THR A 194 -16.23 11.81 24.95
N ALA A 195 -14.95 11.54 24.73
CA ALA A 195 -14.20 10.56 25.52
C ALA A 195 -13.92 11.05 26.96
N LYS A 196 -14.13 10.18 27.96
CA LYS A 196 -13.85 10.47 29.39
C LYS A 196 -12.39 10.87 29.66
N LYS A 197 -11.46 10.30 28.91
CA LYS A 197 -10.02 10.63 28.94
C LYS A 197 -9.64 11.88 28.12
N GLY A 198 -10.64 12.66 27.71
CA GLY A 198 -10.52 13.79 26.80
C GLY A 198 -9.99 13.44 25.41
N ARG A 199 -9.64 14.47 24.64
CA ARG A 199 -9.03 14.33 23.32
C ARG A 199 -7.67 13.64 23.43
N THR A 200 -7.46 12.62 22.61
CA THR A 200 -6.15 11.99 22.38
C THR A 200 -5.80 12.15 20.90
N THR A 201 -4.56 12.48 20.61
CA THR A 201 -4.03 12.51 19.24
C THR A 201 -2.59 11.99 19.23
N TYR A 202 -2.05 11.77 18.04
CA TYR A 202 -0.72 11.21 17.87
C TYR A 202 0.09 12.01 16.87
N THR A 203 1.38 12.14 17.12
CA THR A 203 2.37 12.48 16.10
C THR A 203 3.26 11.27 15.87
N TYR A 204 3.87 11.18 14.70
CA TYR A 204 4.72 10.06 14.31
C TYR A 204 5.79 10.55 13.34
N GLU A 205 6.81 9.72 13.16
CA GLU A 205 7.88 9.98 12.21
C GLU A 205 7.35 10.07 10.77
N ASN A 206 7.88 10.99 9.97
CA ASN A 206 7.45 11.24 8.58
C ASN A 206 6.00 11.75 8.44
N MET A 207 5.35 12.19 9.53
CA MET A 207 4.02 12.80 9.49
C MET A 207 3.98 14.03 8.58
N ASP A 208 5.02 14.85 8.61
CA ASP A 208 5.22 16.02 7.76
C ASP A 208 5.23 15.63 6.28
N PHE A 209 5.98 14.60 5.90
CA PHE A 209 6.07 14.16 4.52
C PHE A 209 4.76 13.51 4.05
N ARG A 210 4.09 12.73 4.91
CA ARG A 210 2.74 12.25 4.61
C ARG A 210 1.77 13.41 4.35
N MET A 211 1.85 14.48 5.13
CA MET A 211 1.04 15.69 4.94
C MET A 211 1.41 16.45 3.66
N PHE A 212 2.70 16.57 3.37
CA PHE A 212 3.28 17.33 2.26
C PHE A 212 4.25 16.43 1.45
N PRO A 213 3.72 15.55 0.57
CA PRO A 213 4.50 14.46 0.00
C PRO A 213 5.29 14.87 -1.25
N GLY A 214 5.91 16.05 -1.21
CA GLY A 214 6.65 16.66 -2.33
C GLY A 214 5.78 17.17 -3.47
N ILE A 215 4.46 17.01 -3.38
CA ILE A 215 3.47 17.58 -4.29
C ILE A 215 2.18 17.86 -3.52
N GLN A 216 1.60 19.03 -3.76
CA GLN A 216 0.43 19.48 -3.02
C GLN A 216 -0.83 18.78 -3.51
N ARG A 217 -1.55 18.14 -2.58
CA ARG A 217 -2.87 17.53 -2.84
C ARG A 217 -3.89 18.60 -3.24
N ASN A 218 -4.92 18.18 -3.98
CA ASN A 218 -5.97 19.05 -4.50
C ASN A 218 -5.45 20.16 -5.42
N THR A 219 -4.36 19.88 -6.14
CA THR A 219 -3.86 20.76 -7.21
C THR A 219 -4.08 20.10 -8.57
N PRO A 220 -4.20 20.88 -9.65
CA PRO A 220 -4.27 20.34 -11.00
C PRO A 220 -3.07 19.43 -11.35
N GLU A 221 -1.87 19.72 -10.82
CA GLU A 221 -0.68 18.89 -11.00
C GLU A 221 -0.85 17.51 -10.34
N TRP A 222 -1.31 17.48 -9.09
CA TRP A 222 -1.62 16.24 -8.39
C TRP A 222 -2.64 15.40 -9.17
N ASP A 223 -3.75 16.02 -9.58
CA ASP A 223 -4.81 15.33 -10.30
C ASP A 223 -4.35 14.79 -11.65
N ALA A 224 -3.50 15.55 -12.37
CA ALA A 224 -2.93 15.11 -13.63
C ALA A 224 -1.97 13.93 -13.46
N LEU A 225 -1.05 14.00 -12.50
CA LEU A 225 -0.09 12.93 -12.23
C LEU A 225 -0.77 11.69 -11.66
N TYR A 226 -1.74 11.85 -10.76
CA TYR A 226 -2.43 10.71 -10.15
C TYR A 226 -3.22 9.88 -11.17
N LYS A 227 -3.75 10.51 -12.22
CA LYS A 227 -4.40 9.79 -13.34
C LYS A 227 -3.48 8.77 -14.01
N ILE A 228 -2.17 8.97 -13.98
CA ILE A 228 -1.18 8.04 -14.55
C ILE A 228 -1.26 6.66 -13.87
N ARG A 229 -1.69 6.59 -12.59
CA ARG A 229 -1.87 5.33 -11.86
C ARG A 229 -2.74 4.33 -12.63
N THR A 230 -3.72 4.79 -13.40
CA THR A 230 -4.56 3.93 -14.24
C THR A 230 -3.78 3.08 -15.25
N SER A 231 -2.54 3.44 -15.56
CA SER A 231 -1.64 2.68 -16.42
C SER A 231 -1.35 1.28 -15.88
N ILE A 232 -1.25 1.09 -14.56
CA ILE A 232 -1.03 -0.24 -13.97
C ILE A 232 -2.24 -1.14 -14.16
N GLU A 233 -3.45 -0.61 -13.99
CA GLU A 233 -4.70 -1.34 -14.21
C GLU A 233 -4.84 -1.76 -15.68
N ARG A 234 -4.44 -0.87 -16.60
CA ARG A 234 -4.40 -1.17 -18.03
C ARG A 234 -3.38 -2.25 -18.36
N ALA A 235 -2.21 -2.25 -17.71
CA ALA A 235 -1.20 -3.30 -17.86
C ALA A 235 -1.72 -4.65 -17.33
N ILE A 236 -2.32 -4.68 -16.14
CA ILE A 236 -2.92 -5.88 -15.56
C ILE A 236 -4.05 -6.41 -16.47
N ASN A 237 -4.92 -5.53 -16.98
CA ASN A 237 -5.97 -5.94 -17.90
C ASN A 237 -5.41 -6.50 -19.21
N HIS A 238 -4.34 -5.90 -19.74
CA HIS A 238 -3.65 -6.39 -20.92
C HIS A 238 -3.09 -7.80 -20.71
N PHE A 239 -2.47 -8.06 -19.55
CA PHE A 239 -2.02 -9.41 -19.18
C PHE A 239 -3.18 -10.40 -19.14
N LYS A 240 -4.27 -10.02 -18.47
CA LYS A 240 -5.44 -10.89 -18.31
C LYS A 240 -6.09 -11.27 -19.64
N ILE A 241 -6.35 -10.27 -20.48
CA ILE A 241 -7.20 -10.41 -21.66
C ILE A 241 -6.38 -10.67 -22.93
N ASN A 242 -5.39 -9.82 -23.23
CA ASN A 242 -4.64 -9.90 -24.49
C ASN A 242 -3.53 -10.94 -24.46
N MET A 243 -2.89 -11.14 -23.30
CA MET A 243 -1.88 -12.18 -23.11
C MET A 243 -2.48 -13.48 -22.55
N CYS A 244 -3.81 -13.59 -22.51
CA CYS A 244 -4.56 -14.79 -22.17
C CYS A 244 -4.32 -15.37 -20.76
N ILE A 245 -3.74 -14.62 -19.83
CA ILE A 245 -3.46 -15.12 -18.47
C ILE A 245 -4.76 -15.48 -17.72
N ALA A 246 -5.85 -14.75 -17.94
CA ALA A 246 -7.14 -15.07 -17.33
C ALA A 246 -7.83 -16.30 -17.95
N GLY A 247 -7.49 -16.61 -19.20
CA GLY A 247 -8.03 -17.76 -19.94
C GLY A 247 -7.11 -18.98 -19.97
N LYS A 248 -6.05 -18.99 -19.15
CA LYS A 248 -5.07 -20.08 -19.16
C LYS A 248 -5.72 -21.42 -18.80
N HIS A 249 -5.33 -22.46 -19.53
CA HIS A 249 -5.76 -23.84 -19.23
C HIS A 249 -4.76 -24.58 -18.31
N THR A 250 -3.61 -23.97 -18.02
CA THR A 250 -2.56 -24.49 -17.16
C THR A 250 -3.01 -24.46 -15.69
N ARG A 251 -2.84 -25.59 -15.00
CA ARG A 251 -3.17 -25.75 -13.57
C ARG A 251 -1.95 -25.95 -12.69
N ASN A 252 -0.80 -26.26 -13.28
CA ASN A 252 0.46 -26.42 -12.58
C ASN A 252 1.09 -25.05 -12.28
N HIS A 253 1.65 -24.91 -11.07
CA HIS A 253 2.24 -23.67 -10.57
C HIS A 253 3.42 -23.17 -11.42
N ALA A 254 4.37 -24.06 -11.74
CA ALA A 254 5.53 -23.71 -12.56
C ALA A 254 5.14 -23.25 -13.98
N THR A 255 4.18 -23.94 -14.61
CA THR A 255 3.68 -23.51 -15.92
C THR A 255 2.92 -22.19 -15.85
N THR A 256 2.17 -21.95 -14.77
CA THR A 256 1.46 -20.68 -14.56
C THR A 256 2.43 -19.52 -14.41
N LYS A 257 3.51 -19.72 -13.65
CA LYS A 257 4.60 -18.74 -13.54
C LYS A 257 5.23 -18.44 -14.89
N ALA A 258 5.57 -19.48 -15.65
CA ALA A 258 6.14 -19.34 -16.98
C ALA A 258 5.22 -18.54 -17.92
N ASP A 259 3.92 -18.80 -17.92
CA ASP A 259 2.93 -18.07 -18.74
C ASP A 259 2.94 -16.56 -18.42
N VAL A 260 3.00 -16.19 -17.13
CA VAL A 260 3.04 -14.78 -16.71
C VAL A 260 4.36 -14.10 -17.11
N PHE A 261 5.50 -14.78 -16.95
CA PHE A 261 6.78 -14.23 -17.40
C PHE A 261 6.84 -14.07 -18.93
N LEU A 262 6.31 -15.04 -19.68
CA LEU A 262 6.19 -14.95 -21.14
C LEU A 262 5.30 -13.78 -21.55
N ALA A 263 4.18 -13.53 -20.85
CA ALA A 263 3.36 -12.35 -21.05
C ALA A 263 4.14 -11.04 -20.79
N GLY A 264 4.98 -11.03 -19.75
CA GLY A 264 5.91 -9.93 -19.48
C GLY A 264 6.87 -9.68 -20.64
N ILE A 265 7.56 -10.71 -21.12
CA ILE A 265 8.49 -10.62 -22.25
C ILE A 265 7.77 -10.14 -23.53
N ALA A 266 6.60 -10.72 -23.84
CA ALA A 266 5.79 -10.32 -24.98
C ALA A 266 5.33 -8.85 -24.90
N SER A 267 5.02 -8.37 -23.69
CA SER A 267 4.69 -6.95 -23.47
C SER A 267 5.88 -6.03 -23.77
N GLN A 268 7.10 -6.42 -23.38
CA GLN A 268 8.31 -5.65 -23.71
C GLN A 268 8.60 -5.65 -25.21
N LEU A 269 8.43 -6.79 -25.88
CA LEU A 269 8.58 -6.86 -27.34
C LEU A 269 7.61 -5.90 -28.05
N THR A 270 6.37 -5.82 -27.57
CA THR A 270 5.38 -4.88 -28.11
C THR A 270 5.84 -3.43 -27.98
N VAL A 271 6.44 -3.06 -26.85
CA VAL A 271 7.02 -1.73 -26.64
C VAL A 271 8.16 -1.46 -27.63
N ILE A 272 9.08 -2.41 -27.79
CA ILE A 272 10.22 -2.29 -28.71
C ILE A 272 9.73 -2.09 -30.15
N VAL A 273 8.78 -2.91 -30.61
CA VAL A 273 8.23 -2.81 -31.97
C VAL A 273 7.54 -1.46 -32.17
N ALA A 274 6.65 -1.06 -31.25
CA ALA A 274 5.95 0.22 -31.31
C ALA A 274 6.94 1.40 -31.37
N PHE A 275 7.99 1.37 -30.56
CA PHE A 275 9.04 2.39 -30.58
C PHE A 275 9.81 2.41 -31.91
N ARG A 276 10.21 1.25 -32.43
CA ARG A 276 10.94 1.14 -33.71
C ARG A 276 10.11 1.58 -34.91
N MET A 277 8.79 1.45 -34.83
CA MET A 277 7.85 1.91 -35.85
C MET A 277 7.42 3.37 -35.68
N ASN A 278 7.93 4.07 -34.67
CA ASN A 278 7.55 5.45 -34.32
C ASN A 278 6.05 5.61 -34.00
N CYS A 279 5.44 4.59 -33.39
CA CYS A 279 4.03 4.59 -32.97
C CYS A 279 3.89 4.30 -31.46
N PRO A 280 4.41 5.17 -30.58
CA PRO A 280 4.43 4.96 -29.13
C PRO A 280 3.05 4.83 -28.48
N GLU A 281 1.98 5.28 -29.14
CA GLU A 281 0.59 5.08 -28.72
C GLU A 281 0.18 3.60 -28.69
N TYR A 282 0.88 2.73 -29.44
CA TYR A 282 0.58 1.31 -29.59
C TYR A 282 1.46 0.39 -28.74
N ILE A 283 2.13 0.90 -27.70
CA ILE A 283 2.97 0.11 -26.78
C ILE A 283 2.26 -1.06 -26.05
N ARG A 284 0.93 -1.17 -26.17
CA ARG A 284 0.11 -2.25 -25.59
C ARG A 284 -0.64 -3.07 -26.65
N SER A 285 -0.40 -2.86 -27.95
CA SER A 285 -1.06 -3.65 -28.99
C SER A 285 -0.24 -3.70 -30.26
N LEU A 286 0.08 -4.92 -30.70
CA LEU A 286 0.70 -5.14 -32.01
C LEU A 286 -0.33 -5.04 -33.15
N LYS A 287 -1.62 -5.27 -32.89
CA LYS A 287 -2.64 -5.37 -33.95
C LYS A 287 -2.68 -4.14 -34.88
N PRO A 288 -2.61 -2.89 -34.40
CA PRO A 288 -2.56 -1.71 -35.27
C PRO A 288 -1.25 -1.57 -36.06
N LEU A 289 -0.17 -2.26 -35.64
CA LEU A 289 1.15 -2.17 -36.26
C LEU A 289 1.34 -3.13 -37.45
N VAL A 290 0.42 -4.09 -37.61
CA VAL A 290 0.47 -5.09 -38.69
C VAL A 290 -0.58 -4.82 -39.78
N ALA A 291 -1.37 -3.76 -39.61
CA ALA A 291 -2.47 -3.38 -40.50
C ALA A 291 -2.01 -2.36 -41.55
#